data_AF-A0A445BJ56-F1
#
_entry.id   AF-A0A445BJ56-F1
#
_cell.length_a   1.000
_cell.length_b   1.000
_cell.length_c   1.000
_cell.angle_alpha   90.00
_cell.angle_beta   90.00
_cell.angle_gamma   90.00
#
_symmetry.space_group_name_H-M   'P 1'
#
loop_
_entity.id
_entity.type
_entity.pdbx_description
1 polymer ?
#
loop_
_entity_poly.entity_id
_entity_poly.type
_entity_poly.pdbx_seq_one_letter_code
_entity_poly.pdbx_strand_id
1 'polypeptide(L)'
;MLGSLTIVVAHHMYSMPPYPYLATDYGTQLSLFTHHMWIGGFLIVGAAAHAAIFMVRDYDPTTRYNDLLDRVLRHRDAIISHLNWVCIFYLDDPVHLLVSSAKL
;
A
#
# COMPACT_ATOMS: atom_id res chain seq x y z
N MET A 1 -4.49 3.64 -9.04
CA MET A 1 -3.26 3.90 -9.84
C MET A 1 -2.53 5.15 -9.36
N LEU A 2 -3.20 6.29 -9.23
CA LEU A 2 -2.55 7.56 -8.86
C LEU A 2 -1.70 7.49 -7.59
N GLY A 3 -2.21 6.92 -6.49
CA GLY A 3 -1.45 6.83 -5.23
C GLY A 3 -0.16 6.01 -5.32
N SER A 4 -0.15 4.92 -6.10
CA SER A 4 1.08 4.15 -6.35
C SER A 4 2.08 4.94 -7.20
N LEU A 5 1.60 5.71 -8.17
CA LEU A 5 2.46 6.55 -9.01
C LEU A 5 3.14 7.66 -8.20
N THR A 6 2.47 8.28 -7.23
CA THR A 6 3.12 9.31 -6.40
C THR A 6 4.23 8.73 -5.53
N ILE A 7 4.08 7.48 -5.04
CA ILE A 7 5.14 6.76 -4.33
C ILE A 7 6.32 6.45 -5.26
N VAL A 8 6.05 6.00 -6.49
CA VAL A 8 7.09 5.79 -7.49
C VAL A 8 7.84 7.08 -7.78
N VAL A 9 7.13 8.20 -7.92
CA VAL A 9 7.74 9.55 -8.08
C VAL A 9 8.62 9.88 -6.88
N ALA A 10 8.18 9.62 -5.64
CA ALA A 10 8.98 9.84 -4.44
C ALA A 10 10.33 9.09 -4.50
N HIS A 11 10.29 7.80 -4.85
CA HIS A 11 11.50 6.99 -5.01
C HIS A 11 12.41 7.47 -6.16
N HIS A 12 11.83 7.91 -7.28
CA HIS A 12 12.60 8.44 -8.40
C HIS A 12 13.26 9.77 -8.05
N MET A 13 12.56 10.70 -7.40
CA MET A 13 13.13 11.99 -7.02
C MET A 13 14.22 11.86 -5.94
N TYR A 14 14.11 10.86 -5.07
CA TYR A 14 15.15 10.55 -4.09
C TYR A 14 16.42 9.97 -4.74
N SER A 15 16.27 9.00 -5.64
CA SER A 15 17.41 8.30 -6.27
C SER A 15 18.01 9.03 -7.47
N MET A 16 17.21 9.84 -8.17
CA MET A 16 17.59 10.62 -9.35
C MET A 16 17.08 12.06 -9.20
N PRO A 17 17.80 12.93 -8.45
CA PRO A 17 17.41 14.31 -8.21
C PRO A 17 17.29 15.11 -9.53
N PRO A 18 16.08 15.54 -9.94
CA PRO A 18 15.88 16.15 -11.26
C PRO A 18 16.20 17.65 -11.28
N TYR A 19 16.37 18.29 -10.12
CA TYR A 19 16.60 19.73 -9.99
C TYR A 19 18.05 20.05 -9.58
N PRO A 20 18.68 21.12 -10.13
CA PRO A 20 20.01 21.56 -9.72
C PRO A 20 20.09 21.83 -8.21
N TYR A 21 21.19 21.44 -7.58
CA TYR A 21 21.48 21.61 -6.14
C TYR A 21 20.55 20.87 -5.16
N LEU A 22 19.52 20.17 -5.64
CA LEU A 22 18.62 19.39 -4.79
C LEU A 22 19.35 18.26 -4.05
N ALA A 23 20.37 17.66 -4.68
CA ALA A 23 21.16 16.58 -4.08
C ALA A 23 21.95 17.01 -2.83
N THR A 24 22.21 18.32 -2.68
CA THR A 24 22.92 18.88 -1.52
C THR A 24 21.98 19.48 -0.47
N ASP A 25 20.70 19.70 -0.83
CA ASP A 25 19.68 20.19 0.10
C ASP A 25 18.87 19.01 0.67
N TYR A 26 19.41 18.43 1.74
CA TYR A 26 18.82 17.27 2.41
C TYR A 26 17.43 17.54 2.99
N GLY A 27 17.17 18.77 3.45
CA GLY A 27 15.88 19.13 4.04
C GLY A 27 14.77 19.07 3.01
N THR A 28 14.98 19.73 1.87
CA THR A 28 14.02 19.72 0.76
C THR A 28 13.85 18.31 0.17
N GLN A 29 14.92 17.52 0.06
CA GLN A 29 14.81 16.15 -0.44
C GLN A 29 13.94 15.26 0.48
N LEU A 30 14.16 15.33 1.79
CA LEU A 30 13.36 14.58 2.78
C LEU A 30 11.90 15.03 2.78
N SER A 31 11.65 16.35 2.75
CA SER A 31 10.31 16.91 2.70
C SER A 31 9.55 16.48 1.44
N LEU A 32 10.19 16.52 0.26
CA LEU A 32 9.56 16.09 -0.99
C LEU A 32 9.25 14.58 -0.98
N PHE A 33 10.17 13.76 -0.48
CA PHE A 33 9.96 12.31 -0.36
C PHE A 33 8.77 12.01 0.55
N THR A 34 8.81 12.51 1.79
CA THR A 34 7.74 12.27 2.78
C THR A 34 6.39 12.81 2.30
N HIS A 35 6.36 13.99 1.68
CA HIS A 35 5.15 14.57 1.11
C HIS A 35 4.49 13.66 0.06
N HIS A 36 5.26 13.17 -0.92
CA HIS A 36 4.74 12.32 -1.99
C HIS A 36 4.35 10.92 -1.48
N MET A 37 5.07 10.38 -0.48
CA MET A 37 4.73 9.13 0.19
C MET A 37 3.38 9.24 0.92
N TRP A 38 3.17 10.32 1.68
CA TRP A 38 1.91 10.53 2.40
C TRP A 38 0.72 10.74 1.47
N ILE A 39 0.88 11.58 0.44
CA ILE A 39 -0.15 11.74 -0.59
C ILE A 39 -0.49 10.39 -1.24
N GLY A 40 0.54 9.60 -1.55
CA GLY A 40 0.35 8.26 -2.10
C GLY A 40 -0.44 7.34 -1.18
N GLY A 41 -0.09 7.32 0.11
CA GLY A 41 -0.82 6.58 1.13
C GLY A 41 -2.29 6.99 1.22
N PHE A 42 -2.58 8.29 1.28
CA PHE A 42 -3.96 8.80 1.30
C PHE A 42 -4.74 8.39 0.05
N LEU A 43 -4.14 8.44 -1.13
CA LEU A 43 -4.80 8.06 -2.37
C LEU A 43 -5.01 6.54 -2.50
N ILE A 44 -4.13 5.71 -1.96
CA ILE A 44 -4.30 4.25 -1.94
C ILE A 44 -5.45 3.86 -1.00
N VAL A 45 -5.44 4.38 0.23
CA VAL A 45 -6.52 4.13 1.21
C VAL A 45 -7.84 4.69 0.69
N GLY A 46 -7.83 5.89 0.09
CA GLY A 46 -8.99 6.49 -0.54
C GLY A 46 -9.55 5.66 -1.69
N ALA A 47 -8.70 5.02 -2.51
CA ALA A 47 -9.16 4.12 -3.56
C ALA A 47 -9.84 2.86 -2.98
N ALA A 48 -9.29 2.27 -1.92
CA ALA A 48 -9.91 1.14 -1.22
C ALA A 48 -11.25 1.52 -0.58
N ALA A 49 -11.34 2.72 0.02
CA ALA A 49 -12.59 3.24 0.58
C ALA A 49 -13.67 3.42 -0.49
N HIS A 50 -13.34 4.01 -1.64
CA HIS A 50 -14.30 4.14 -2.74
C HIS A 50 -14.71 2.78 -3.32
N ALA A 51 -13.80 1.81 -3.41
CA ALA A 51 -14.13 0.45 -3.81
C ALA A 51 -15.15 -0.19 -2.84
N ALA A 52 -14.96 -0.04 -1.52
CA ALA A 52 -15.92 -0.54 -0.54
C ALA A 52 -17.28 0.17 -0.63
N ILE A 53 -17.32 1.49 -0.85
CA ILE A 53 -18.56 2.25 -1.05
C ILE A 53 -19.31 1.73 -2.27
N PHE A 54 -18.62 1.51 -3.39
CA PHE A 54 -19.19 0.92 -4.59
C PHE A 54 -19.79 -0.47 -4.32
N MET A 55 -19.07 -1.33 -3.58
CA MET A 55 -19.55 -2.68 -3.24
C MET A 55 -20.81 -2.68 -2.37
N VAL A 56 -21.05 -1.63 -1.58
CA VAL A 56 -22.24 -1.53 -0.72
C VAL A 56 -23.41 -0.87 -1.43
N ARG A 57 -23.15 0.15 -2.25
CA ARG A 57 -24.21 1.00 -2.82
C ARG A 57 -24.62 0.62 -4.23
N ASP A 58 -23.66 0.27 -5.08
CA ASP A 58 -23.86 0.21 -6.53
C ASP A 58 -23.60 -1.20 -7.11
N TYR A 59 -23.17 -2.15 -6.28
CA TYR A 59 -22.94 -3.52 -6.69
C TYR A 59 -24.24 -4.34 -6.62
N ASP A 60 -24.68 -4.85 -7.76
CA ASP A 60 -25.82 -5.76 -7.87
C ASP A 60 -25.34 -7.18 -8.27
N PRO A 61 -25.49 -8.19 -7.40
CA PRO A 61 -25.06 -9.57 -7.67
C PRO A 61 -25.90 -10.28 -8.73
N THR A 62 -27.10 -9.77 -9.06
CA THR A 62 -27.96 -10.36 -10.09
C THR A 62 -27.49 -10.01 -11.51
N THR A 63 -26.93 -8.81 -11.68
CA THR A 63 -26.41 -8.34 -12.98
C THR A 63 -24.95 -8.75 -13.23
N ARG A 64 -24.21 -9.06 -12.16
CA ARG A 64 -22.78 -9.47 -12.21
C ARG A 64 -22.55 -10.93 -11.82
N TYR A 65 -23.51 -11.79 -12.14
CA TYR A 65 -23.45 -13.21 -11.80
C TYR A 65 -22.31 -13.94 -12.54
N ASN A 66 -21.52 -14.73 -11.81
CA ASN A 66 -20.42 -15.57 -12.32
C ASN A 66 -19.27 -14.85 -13.05
N ASP A 67 -19.19 -13.53 -12.91
CA ASP A 67 -18.04 -12.75 -13.37
C ASP A 67 -16.79 -12.99 -12.50
N LEU A 68 -15.69 -12.30 -12.82
CA LEU A 68 -14.45 -12.45 -12.07
C LEU A 68 -14.59 -11.93 -10.62
N LEU A 69 -15.36 -10.86 -10.41
CA LEU A 69 -15.55 -10.26 -9.09
C LEU A 69 -16.38 -11.17 -8.18
N ASP A 70 -17.46 -11.75 -8.69
CA ASP A 70 -18.28 -12.74 -8.00
C ASP A 70 -17.46 -13.98 -7.60
N ARG A 71 -16.55 -14.43 -8.48
CA ARG A 71 -15.63 -15.52 -8.13
C ARG A 71 -14.75 -15.13 -6.96
N VAL A 72 -14.13 -13.95 -6.96
CA VAL A 72 -13.31 -13.44 -5.83
C VAL A 72 -14.12 -13.41 -4.53
N LEU A 73 -15.36 -12.93 -4.59
CA LEU A 73 -16.22 -12.87 -3.40
C LEU A 73 -16.55 -14.26 -2.83
N ARG A 74 -16.74 -15.27 -3.69
CA ARG A 74 -17.03 -16.65 -3.26
C ARG A 74 -15.91 -17.33 -2.48
N HIS A 75 -14.67 -16.87 -2.61
CA HIS A 75 -13.53 -17.39 -1.83
C HIS A 75 -12.86 -16.34 -0.94
N ARG A 76 -13.61 -15.30 -0.56
CA ARG A 76 -13.11 -14.19 0.28
C ARG A 76 -12.48 -14.66 1.60
N ASP A 77 -13.01 -15.70 2.22
CA ASP A 77 -12.51 -16.21 3.51
C ASP A 77 -11.12 -16.84 3.37
N ALA A 78 -10.84 -17.48 2.23
CA ALA A 78 -9.51 -18.00 1.91
C ALA A 78 -8.52 -16.86 1.66
N ILE A 79 -8.92 -15.79 0.97
CA ILE A 79 -8.06 -14.61 0.77
C ILE A 79 -7.69 -13.97 2.11
N ILE A 80 -8.69 -13.78 2.99
CA ILE A 80 -8.49 -13.16 4.31
C ILE A 80 -7.60 -14.03 5.20
N SER A 81 -7.80 -15.36 5.22
CA SER A 81 -7.00 -16.27 6.06
C SER A 81 -5.54 -16.35 5.62
N HIS A 82 -5.27 -16.36 4.31
CA HIS A 82 -3.90 -16.33 3.80
C HIS A 82 -3.23 -14.99 4.08
N LEU A 83 -3.94 -13.87 3.91
CA LEU A 83 -3.41 -12.54 4.24
C LEU A 83 -3.07 -12.44 5.74
N ASN A 84 -3.93 -12.97 6.62
CA ASN A 84 -3.66 -13.04 8.05
C ASN A 84 -2.40 -13.87 8.36
N TRP A 85 -2.28 -15.06 7.76
CA TRP A 85 -1.12 -15.91 7.92
C TRP A 85 0.18 -15.20 7.48
N VAL A 86 0.17 -14.54 6.32
CA VAL A 86 1.31 -13.76 5.82
C VAL A 86 1.69 -12.64 6.81
N CYS A 87 0.71 -11.88 7.31
CA CYS A 87 0.98 -10.79 8.27
C CYS A 87 1.63 -11.29 9.57
N ILE A 88 1.18 -12.43 10.11
CA ILE A 88 1.75 -13.04 11.32
C ILE A 88 3.16 -13.55 11.02
N PHE A 89 3.34 -14.28 9.92
CA PHE A 89 4.63 -14.82 9.50
C PHE A 89 5.69 -13.71 9.35
N TYR A 90 5.36 -12.62 8.67
CA TYR A 90 6.28 -11.49 8.49
C TYR A 90 6.53 -10.67 9.76
N LEU A 91 5.64 -10.70 10.76
CA LEU A 91 5.82 -9.94 12.01
C LEU A 91 6.68 -10.72 13.03
N ASP A 92 6.43 -12.02 13.20
CA ASP A 92 7.05 -12.80 14.27
C ASP A 92 8.56 -13.03 14.05
N ASP A 93 8.98 -13.38 12.83
CA ASP A 93 10.38 -13.65 12.52
C ASP A 93 11.33 -12.45 12.78
N PRO A 94 11.09 -11.23 12.26
CA PRO A 94 11.97 -10.08 12.52
C PRO A 94 11.88 -9.59 13.96
N VAL A 95 10.72 -9.67 14.63
CA VAL A 95 10.60 -9.28 16.04
C VAL A 95 11.43 -10.19 16.93
N HIS A 96 11.39 -11.51 16.69
CA HIS A 96 12.22 -12.46 17.42
C HIS A 96 13.72 -12.22 17.20
N LEU A 97 14.13 -11.96 15.96
CA LEU A 97 15.53 -11.62 15.62
C LEU A 97 15.99 -10.33 16.30
N LEU A 98 15.16 -9.29 16.31
CA LEU A 98 15.47 -8.02 16.98
C LEU A 98 15.65 -8.23 18.49
N VAL A 99 14.73 -8.94 19.15
CA VAL A 99 14.81 -9.25 20.59
C VAL A 99 16.03 -10.13 20.92
N SER A 100 16.39 -11.07 20.04
CA SER A 100 17.58 -11.89 20.20
C SER A 100 18.87 -11.08 20.03
N SER A 101 18.89 -10.11 19.11
CA SER A 101 20.06 -9.25 18.85
C SER A 101 20.28 -8.19 19.94
N ALA A 102 19.23 -7.79 20.65
CA ALA A 102 19.29 -6.81 21.74
C ALA A 102 19.66 -7.41 23.12
N LYS A 103 19.81 -8.73 23.22
CA LYS A 103 20.23 -9.44 24.44
C LYS A 103 21.75 -9.73 24.50
N LEU A 104 22.54 -9.08 23.66
CA LEU A 104 24.01 -9.02 23.69
C LEU A 104 24.47 -7.68 24.26
#